data_AF-A0A351QBA3-F1
#
_entry.id   AF-A0A351QBA3-F1
#
_cell.length_a   1.000
_cell.length_b   1.000
_cell.length_c   1.000
_cell.angle_alpha   90.00
_cell.angle_beta   90.00
_cell.angle_gamma   90.00
#
_symmetry.space_group_name_H-M   'P 1'
#
loop_
_entity.id
_entity.type
_entity.pdbx_description
1 polymer ?
#
loop_
_entity_poly.entity_id
_entity_poly.type
_entity_poly.pdbx_seq_one_letter_code
_entity_poly.pdbx_strand_id
1 'polypeptide(L)' 'MKHGKKYRESLKKYDPAKAYGISEACQLVKDLHYVKFDETVELSVSLKLEKNQTVRDTLVFPHQFTAEKRVLVFCKD' A
#
# COMPACT_ATOMS: atom_id res chain seq x y z
N MET A 1 12.61 -13.39 -9.83
CA MET A 1 13.57 -12.98 -8.78
C MET A 1 13.47 -13.94 -7.60
N LYS A 2 14.57 -14.25 -6.90
CA LYS A 2 14.55 -15.20 -5.78
C LYS A 2 14.19 -14.46 -4.49
N HIS A 3 13.02 -14.74 -3.92
CA HIS A 3 12.57 -14.12 -2.67
C HIS A 3 13.08 -14.87 -1.42
N GLY A 4 13.15 -14.15 -0.29
CA GLY A 4 13.59 -14.67 1.01
C GLY A 4 12.65 -15.74 1.60
N LYS A 5 13.07 -16.40 2.70
CA LYS A 5 12.28 -17.46 3.36
C LYS A 5 10.94 -16.93 3.90
N LYS A 6 10.96 -15.86 4.70
CA LYS A 6 9.76 -15.26 5.31
C LYS A 6 8.72 -14.78 4.30
N TYR A 7 9.19 -14.21 3.17
CA TYR A 7 8.31 -13.82 2.07
C TYR A 7 7.57 -15.04 1.50
N ARG A 8 8.30 -16.12 1.22
CA ARG A 8 7.70 -17.35 0.67
C ARG A 8 6.75 -18.03 1.65
N GLU A 9 6.99 -17.93 2.95
CA GLU A 9 6.07 -18.44 3.98
C GLU A 9 4.78 -17.63 4.03
N SER A 10 4.88 -16.30 3.98
CA SER A 10 3.72 -15.41 3.99
C SER A 10 2.89 -15.57 2.71
N LEU A 11 3.55 -15.71 1.55
CA LEU A 11 2.88 -15.91 0.26
C LEU A 11 1.96 -17.14 0.25
N LYS A 12 2.24 -18.18 1.03
CA LYS A 12 1.38 -19.37 1.11
C LYS A 12 -0.01 -19.09 1.70
N LYS A 13 -0.16 -18.00 2.46
CA LYS A 13 -1.43 -17.59 3.06
C LYS A 13 -2.34 -16.83 2.08
N TYR A 14 -1.80 -16.42 0.94
CA TYR A 14 -2.49 -15.63 -0.08
C TYR A 14 -2.71 -16.46 -1.34
N ASP A 15 -3.93 -16.43 -1.88
CA ASP A 15 -4.27 -17.03 -3.16
C ASP A 15 -4.40 -15.96 -4.24
N PRO A 16 -3.49 -15.91 -5.23
CA PRO A 16 -3.53 -14.91 -6.30
C PRO A 16 -4.71 -15.04 -7.27
N ALA A 17 -5.40 -16.18 -7.31
CA ALA A 17 -6.56 -16.39 -8.18
C ALA A 17 -7.88 -15.93 -7.53
N LYS A 18 -7.90 -15.78 -6.20
CA LYS A 18 -9.11 -15.41 -5.45
C LYS A 18 -9.28 -13.89 -5.42
N ALA A 19 -10.50 -13.43 -5.71
CA ALA A 19 -10.90 -12.06 -5.43
C ALA A 19 -11.34 -11.93 -3.97
N TYR A 20 -10.65 -11.08 -3.21
CA TYR A 20 -10.95 -10.81 -1.80
C TYR A 20 -11.84 -9.57 -1.68
N GLY A 21 -12.86 -9.64 -0.83
CA GLY A 21 -13.62 -8.46 -0.42
C GLY A 21 -12.78 -7.55 0.47
N ILE A 22 -13.16 -6.26 0.60
CA ILE A 22 -12.36 -5.26 1.34
C ILE A 22 -12.05 -5.72 2.77
N SER A 23 -13.06 -6.18 3.52
CA SER A 23 -12.87 -6.60 4.91
C SER A 23 -11.93 -7.82 5.03
N GLU A 24 -12.04 -8.78 4.12
CA GLU A 24 -11.20 -9.98 4.10
C GLU A 24 -9.76 -9.62 3.72
N ALA A 25 -9.59 -8.74 2.72
CA ALA A 25 -8.29 -8.24 2.30
C ALA A 25 -7.59 -7.46 3.43
N CYS A 26 -8.32 -6.61 4.18
CA CYS A 26 -7.76 -5.89 5.32
C CYS A 26 -7.26 -6.83 6.43
N GLN A 27 -7.96 -7.93 6.69
CA GLN A 27 -7.51 -8.93 7.65
C GLN A 27 -6.28 -9.69 7.13
N LEU A 28 -6.32 -10.11 5.85
CA LEU A 28 -5.23 -10.85 5.24
C LEU A 28 -3.92 -10.05 5.23
N VAL A 29 -3.96 -8.75 4.90
CA VAL A 29 -2.76 -7.90 4.91
C VAL A 29 -2.11 -7.89 6.30
N LYS A 30 -2.90 -7.82 7.37
CA LYS A 30 -2.38 -7.89 8.75
C LYS A 30 -1.77 -9.26 9.06
N ASP A 31 -2.35 -10.35 8.55
CA ASP A 31 -1.86 -11.71 8.80
C ASP A 31 -0.61 -12.07 7.98
N LEU A 32 -0.36 -11.34 6.89
CA LEU A 32 0.84 -11.43 6.05
C LEU A 32 2.05 -10.70 6.66
N HIS A 33 1.82 -9.84 7.65
CA HIS A 33 2.87 -9.15 8.38
C HIS A 33 3.83 -10.15 9.05
N TYR A 34 5.14 -9.97 8.84
CA TYR A 34 6.18 -10.81 9.46
C TYR A 34 7.37 -10.02 10.01
N VAL A 35 7.38 -8.70 9.79
CA VAL A 35 8.41 -7.80 10.31
C VAL A 35 8.03 -7.35 11.73
N LYS A 36 8.91 -6.61 12.41
CA LYS A 36 8.71 -6.18 13.81
C LYS A 36 8.41 -4.68 13.95
N PHE A 37 8.44 -3.96 12.84
CA PHE A 37 8.22 -2.53 12.76
C PHE A 37 6.91 -2.26 12.01
N ASP A 38 6.38 -1.06 12.13
CA ASP A 38 5.17 -0.66 11.42
C ASP A 38 5.45 -0.59 9.91
N GLU A 39 4.86 -1.51 9.16
CA GLU A 39 5.00 -1.55 7.71
C GLU A 39 3.98 -0.64 7.03
N THR A 40 4.35 -0.12 5.85
CA THR A 40 3.45 0.65 5.01
C THR A 40 2.65 -0.28 4.12
N VAL A 41 1.34 -0.16 4.14
CA VAL A 41 0.45 -0.83 3.19
C VAL A 41 0.39 -0.02 1.90
N GLU A 42 0.79 -0.63 0.79
CA GLU A 42 0.73 -0.04 -0.55
C GLU A 42 -0.47 -0.60 -1.34
N LEU A 43 -1.04 0.25 -2.20
CA LEU A 43 -2.11 -0.13 -3.11
C LEU A 43 -1.64 0.03 -4.56
N SER A 44 -1.66 -1.06 -5.32
CA SER A 44 -1.41 -1.05 -6.76
C SER A 44 -2.73 -1.08 -7.51
N VAL A 45 -3.01 -0.03 -8.29
CA VAL A 45 -4.24 0.08 -9.09
C VAL A 45 -3.88 0.12 -10.56
N SER A 46 -4.42 -0.82 -11.34
CA SER A 46 -4.31 -0.80 -12.80
C SER A 46 -5.51 -0.06 -13.38
N LEU A 47 -5.24 1.05 -14.06
CA LEU A 47 -6.25 1.87 -14.72
C LEU A 47 -6.12 1.72 -16.24
N LYS A 48 -7.26 1.72 -16.94
CA LYS A 48 -7.30 1.82 -18.40
C LYS A 48 -7.46 3.29 -18.75
N LEU A 49 -6.39 3.92 -19.22
CA LEU A 49 -6.34 5.32 -19.62
C LEU A 49 -6.15 5.42 -21.13
N GLU A 50 -6.74 6.45 -21.75
CA GLU A 50 -6.50 6.74 -23.16
C GLU A 50 -5.16 7.48 -23.37
N LYS A 51 -4.71 7.58 -24.63
CA LYS A 51 -3.47 8.30 -24.96
C LYS A 51 -3.53 9.74 -24.44
N ASN A 52 -2.44 10.18 -23.81
CA ASN A 52 -2.27 11.51 -23.20
C ASN A 52 -3.14 11.80 -21.96
N GLN A 53 -3.78 10.80 -21.36
CA GLN A 53 -4.45 10.96 -20.06
C GLN A 53 -3.49 10.57 -18.92
N THR A 54 -3.41 11.44 -17.91
CA THR A 54 -2.70 11.15 -16.65
C THR A 54 -3.59 11.54 -15.49
N VAL A 55 -3.53 10.78 -14.40
CA VAL A 55 -4.26 11.07 -13.16
C VAL A 55 -3.25 11.49 -12.10
N ARG A 56 -3.40 12.70 -11.58
CA ARG A 56 -2.63 13.20 -10.43
C ARG A 56 -3.61 13.85 -9.48
N ASP A 57 -3.76 13.27 -8.30
CA ASP A 57 -4.68 13.75 -7.29
C ASP A 57 -4.04 13.66 -5.90
N THR A 58 -4.62 14.38 -4.94
CA THR A 58 -4.22 14.35 -3.53
C THR A 58 -5.41 13.92 -2.70
N LEU A 59 -5.20 12.93 -1.83
CA LEU A 59 -6.20 12.48 -0.88
C LEU A 59 -5.71 12.66 0.55
N VAL A 60 -6.64 13.02 1.44
CA VAL A 60 -6.40 13.08 2.87
C VAL A 60 -7.05 11.86 3.50
N PHE A 61 -6.25 10.96 4.06
CA PHE A 61 -6.78 9.80 4.76
C PHE A 61 -7.41 10.21 6.10
N PRO A 62 -8.56 9.64 6.48
CA PRO A 62 -9.15 9.84 7.81
C PRO A 62 -8.25 9.29 8.92
N HIS A 63 -7.46 8.25 8.62
CA HIS A 63 -6.43 7.69 9.49
C HIS A 63 -5.06 7.97 8.88
N GLN A 64 -4.34 8.94 9.43
CA GLN A 64 -3.06 9.39 8.90
C GLN A 64 -1.91 8.53 9.44
N PHE A 65 -0.79 8.57 8.73
CA PHE A 65 0.46 7.98 9.19
C PHE A 65 0.95 8.68 10.46
N THR A 66 1.60 7.90 11.33
CA THR A 66 2.11 8.35 12.64
C THR A 66 3.36 9.22 12.55
N ALA A 67 3.99 9.30 11.37
CA ALA A 67 5.20 10.09 11.19
C ALA A 67 4.89 11.60 11.17
N GLU A 68 5.59 12.36 12.03
CA GLU A 68 5.52 13.82 12.04
C GLU A 68 6.06 14.40 10.72
N LYS A 69 5.24 15.19 10.02
CA LYS A 69 5.66 15.90 8.80
C LYS A 69 6.30 17.23 9.18
N ARG A 70 7.59 17.39 8.88
CA ARG A 70 8.30 18.67 9.00
C ARG A 70 8.37 19.33 7.63
N VAL A 71 7.75 20.50 7.51
CA VAL A 71 7.62 21.23 6.24
C VAL A 71 8.37 22.56 6.34
N LEU A 72 9.38 22.74 5.50
CA LEU A 72 10.03 24.04 5.27
C LEU A 72 9.39 24.68 4.03
N VAL A 73 8.93 25.92 4.15
CA VAL A 73 8.23 26.63 3.08
C VAL A 73 9.10 27.79 2.57
N PHE A 74 9.16 27.94 1.25
CA PHE A 74 9.68 29.13 0.59
C PHE A 74 8.49 29.96 0.08
N CYS A 75 8.17 31.04 0.78
CA CYS A 75 7.15 31.99 0.34
C CYS A 75 7.81 33.21 -0.29
N LYS A 76 7.16 33.77 -1.31
CA LYS A 76 7.44 35.13 -1.80
C LYS A 76 6.64 36.12 -0.97
N ASP A 77 7.16 37.33 -0.79
CA ASP A 77 6.43 38.47 -0.22
C ASP A 77 5.10 38.74 -0.94
#